data_AF-A0A833RPH1-F1
#
_entry.id   AF-A0A833RPH1-F1
#
_cell.length_a   1.000
_cell.length_b   1.000
_cell.length_c   1.000
_cell.angle_alpha   90.00
_cell.angle_beta   90.00
_cell.angle_gamma   90.00
#
_symmetry.space_group_name_H-M   'P 1'
#
loop_
_entity.id
_entity.type
_entity.pdbx_description
1 polymer ?
#
loop_
_entity_poly.entity_id
_entity_poly.type
_entity_poly.pdbx_seq_one_letter_code
_entity_poly.pdbx_strand_id
1 'polypeptide(L)'
;MLAQLSAITFEALRSTTAGANVCRCELDLDEKLIWNETNQDAMTRQLIAAIYVAYFEYDISKRDLSVAIAAVMAALKQMRQVEASSMDLQYIYAAKEFRTTYVGTADVDFRNYVAAYCSAYLAHTSEYTAPCITIKQSSGFGKSRILQRLAESTSGGNCLKDAGNQFDAAVLYVCPRSAKEFKGYPRPTEALCDCFGDWSCHFTSESF
;
A
#
# COMPACT_ATOMS: atom_id res chain seq x y z
N MET A 1 8.46 0.63 -16.12
CA MET A 1 8.90 1.97 -15.68
C MET A 1 10.37 1.93 -15.25
N LEU A 2 11.22 1.13 -15.93
CA LEU A 2 12.60 0.81 -15.49
C LEU A 2 13.69 1.22 -16.51
N ALA A 3 13.34 2.03 -17.52
CA ALA A 3 14.28 2.49 -18.56
C ALA A 3 14.13 3.99 -18.86
N GLN A 4 13.49 4.74 -17.96
CA GLN A 4 13.15 6.15 -18.22
C GLN A 4 14.23 7.09 -17.69
N LEU A 5 14.88 6.77 -16.57
CA LEU A 5 15.85 7.65 -15.94
C LEU A 5 17.17 7.65 -16.70
N SER A 6 17.64 6.48 -17.16
CA SER A 6 18.83 6.38 -18.01
C SER A 6 18.66 7.18 -19.30
N ALA A 7 17.50 7.06 -19.96
CA ALA A 7 17.17 7.80 -21.17
C ALA A 7 17.08 9.32 -20.93
N ILE A 8 16.41 9.75 -19.85
CA ILE A 8 16.33 11.17 -19.47
C ILE A 8 17.72 11.75 -19.18
N THR A 9 18.59 10.97 -18.53
CA THR A 9 19.97 11.40 -18.25
C THR A 9 20.76 11.58 -19.54
N PHE A 10 20.65 10.64 -20.47
CA PHE A 10 21.31 10.70 -21.77
C PHE A 10 20.84 11.90 -22.61
N GLU A 11 19.53 12.13 -22.71
CA GLU A 11 18.98 13.27 -23.45
C GLU A 11 19.37 14.60 -22.79
N ALA A 12 19.34 14.67 -21.46
CA ALA A 12 19.78 15.86 -20.74
C ALA A 12 21.27 16.16 -20.99
N LEU A 13 22.14 15.14 -20.99
CA LEU A 13 23.55 15.30 -21.34
C LEU A 13 23.73 15.75 -22.79
N ARG A 14 23.06 15.12 -23.75
CA ARG A 14 23.15 15.50 -25.17
C ARG A 14 22.72 16.92 -25.47
N SER A 15 21.84 17.49 -24.65
CA SER A 15 21.41 18.89 -24.75
C SER A 15 22.48 19.91 -24.33
N THR A 16 23.60 19.46 -23.78
CA THR A 16 24.70 20.31 -23.29
C THR A 16 25.88 20.40 -24.25
N THR A 17 26.73 21.40 -24.06
CA THR A 17 27.81 21.75 -25.00
C THR A 17 28.87 20.64 -25.15
N ALA A 18 29.34 20.03 -24.04
CA ALA A 18 30.26 18.89 -24.12
C ALA A 18 29.53 17.56 -24.35
N GLY A 19 28.31 17.43 -23.82
CA GLY A 19 27.51 16.22 -23.93
C GLY A 19 26.95 15.95 -25.33
N ALA A 20 26.98 16.92 -26.25
CA ALA A 20 26.67 16.70 -27.67
C ALA A 20 27.57 15.63 -28.35
N ASN A 21 28.77 15.40 -27.81
CA ASN A 21 29.70 14.38 -28.27
C ASN A 21 29.36 12.96 -27.77
N VAL A 22 28.44 12.84 -26.80
CA VAL A 22 28.00 11.57 -26.23
C VAL A 22 27.10 10.86 -27.25
N CYS A 23 27.67 9.85 -27.91
CA CYS A 23 27.03 9.20 -29.07
C CYS A 23 26.21 7.95 -28.72
N ARG A 24 26.33 7.40 -27.50
CA ARG A 24 25.68 6.15 -27.09
C ARG A 24 25.06 6.22 -25.70
N CYS A 25 23.89 5.61 -25.54
CA CYS A 25 23.22 5.44 -24.26
C CYS A 25 23.81 4.22 -23.53
N GLU A 26 25.03 4.36 -23.00
CA GLU A 26 25.73 3.31 -22.24
C GLU A 26 25.42 3.35 -20.73
N LEU A 27 24.68 4.36 -20.29
CA LEU A 27 24.28 4.52 -18.90
C LEU A 27 23.16 3.54 -18.54
N ASP A 28 23.44 2.66 -17.58
CA ASP A 28 22.45 1.81 -16.93
C ASP A 28 22.34 2.20 -15.44
N LEU A 29 21.34 3.01 -15.13
CA LEU A 29 21.04 3.38 -13.75
C LEU A 29 20.28 2.24 -13.06
N ASP A 30 20.68 1.90 -11.84
CA ASP A 30 19.85 1.08 -10.95
C ASP A 30 18.64 1.91 -10.49
N GLU A 31 17.62 1.95 -11.35
CA GLU A 31 16.42 2.75 -11.13
C GLU A 31 15.67 2.32 -9.85
N LYS A 32 15.78 1.05 -9.43
CA LYS A 32 15.16 0.58 -8.17
C LYS A 32 15.86 1.14 -6.95
N LEU A 33 17.20 1.15 -6.96
CA LEU A 33 17.99 1.74 -5.89
C LEU A 33 17.70 3.25 -5.77
N ILE A 34 17.72 3.96 -6.90
CA ILE A 34 17.46 5.40 -6.96
C ILE A 34 16.01 5.71 -6.55
N TRP A 35 15.05 4.88 -6.96
CA TRP A 35 13.64 5.08 -6.61
C TRP A 35 13.38 4.96 -5.11
N ASN A 36 14.10 4.09 -4.41
CA ASN A 36 13.92 3.86 -2.97
C ASN A 36 14.74 4.81 -2.09
N GLU A 37 15.74 5.49 -2.65
CA GLU A 37 16.56 6.44 -1.91
C GLU A 37 15.78 7.75 -1.63
N THR A 38 15.77 8.16 -0.37
CA THR A 38 15.07 9.36 0.10
C THR A 38 16.02 10.51 0.40
N ASN A 39 17.30 10.21 0.61
CA ASN A 39 18.33 11.21 0.83
C ASN A 39 18.83 11.80 -0.51
N GLN A 40 18.58 13.10 -0.71
CA GLN A 40 18.97 13.81 -1.94
C GLN A 40 20.48 13.81 -2.18
N ASP A 41 21.30 13.89 -1.13
CA ASP A 41 22.76 13.89 -1.25
C ASP A 41 23.30 12.49 -1.60
N ALA A 42 22.62 11.43 -1.15
CA ALA A 42 22.95 10.06 -1.51
C ALA A 42 22.60 9.79 -2.99
N MET A 43 21.39 10.17 -3.43
CA MET A 43 20.99 10.08 -4.84
C MET A 43 21.92 10.85 -5.76
N THR A 44 22.27 12.09 -5.39
CA THR A 44 23.17 12.93 -6.18
C THR A 44 24.54 12.27 -6.35
N ARG A 45 25.10 11.68 -5.29
CA ARG A 45 26.38 10.96 -5.37
C ARG A 45 26.30 9.73 -6.25
N GLN A 46 25.22 8.95 -6.18
CA GLN A 46 25.01 7.78 -7.03
C GLN A 46 24.90 8.18 -8.51
N LEU A 47 24.14 9.23 -8.82
CA LEU A 47 24.00 9.76 -10.18
C LEU A 47 25.34 10.29 -10.73
N ILE A 48 26.10 11.03 -9.92
CA ILE A 48 27.44 11.50 -10.30
C ILE A 48 28.34 10.31 -10.66
N ALA A 49 28.40 9.30 -9.78
CA ALA A 49 29.25 8.14 -10.00
C ALA A 49 28.86 7.37 -11.27
N ALA A 50 27.57 7.14 -11.50
CA ALA A 50 27.08 6.41 -12.66
C ALA A 50 27.35 7.17 -13.97
N ILE A 51 27.08 8.46 -14.02
CA ILE A 51 27.32 9.31 -15.21
C ILE A 51 28.82 9.39 -15.50
N TYR A 52 29.65 9.56 -14.46
CA TYR A 52 31.10 9.65 -14.63
C TYR A 52 31.68 8.34 -15.15
N VAL A 53 31.24 7.18 -14.63
CA VAL A 53 31.69 5.87 -15.11
C VAL A 53 31.25 5.63 -16.57
N ALA A 54 30.01 5.94 -16.91
CA ALA A 54 29.47 5.70 -18.25
C ALA A 54 30.08 6.61 -19.32
N TYR A 55 30.56 7.80 -18.96
CA TYR A 55 30.98 8.82 -19.92
C TYR A 55 32.34 9.43 -19.64
N PHE A 56 33.20 8.72 -18.90
CA PHE A 56 34.55 9.16 -18.55
C PHE A 56 35.37 9.63 -19.77
N GLU A 57 35.21 8.96 -20.92
CA GLU A 57 35.97 9.25 -22.14
C GLU A 57 35.52 10.52 -22.88
N TYR A 58 34.37 11.11 -22.50
CA TYR A 58 33.77 12.25 -23.21
C TYR A 58 34.08 13.62 -22.59
N ASP A 59 34.97 13.68 -21.59
CA ASP A 59 35.40 14.91 -20.90
C ASP A 59 34.23 15.81 -20.46
N ILE A 60 33.21 15.19 -19.84
CA ILE A 60 32.00 15.89 -19.40
C ILE A 60 32.35 16.95 -18.36
N SER A 61 31.99 18.20 -18.65
CA SER A 61 32.22 19.29 -17.71
C SER A 61 31.33 19.17 -16.47
N LYS A 62 31.79 19.71 -15.35
CA LYS A 62 30.99 19.79 -14.11
C LYS A 62 29.64 20.50 -14.31
N ARG A 63 29.56 21.44 -15.26
CA ARG A 63 28.31 22.15 -15.58
C ARG A 63 27.33 21.22 -16.28
N ASP A 64 27.80 20.46 -17.26
CA ASP A 64 26.98 19.53 -18.04
C ASP A 64 26.46 18.39 -17.15
N LEU A 65 27.32 17.88 -16.28
CA LEU A 65 26.95 16.93 -15.23
C LEU A 65 25.84 17.47 -14.32
N SER A 66 25.94 18.74 -13.91
CA SER A 66 24.94 19.39 -13.05
C SER A 66 23.59 19.54 -13.75
N VAL A 67 23.58 19.83 -15.06
CA VAL A 67 22.37 19.91 -15.87
C VAL A 67 21.67 18.55 -15.95
N ALA A 68 22.44 17.48 -16.22
CA ALA A 68 21.90 16.13 -16.28
C ALA A 68 21.32 15.66 -14.95
N ILE A 69 22.03 15.87 -13.84
CA ILE A 69 21.54 15.53 -12.50
C ILE A 69 20.25 16.29 -12.18
N ALA A 70 20.21 17.60 -12.47
CA ALA A 70 19.02 18.41 -12.21
C ALA A 70 17.80 17.89 -13.01
N ALA A 71 17.99 17.51 -14.27
CA ALA A 71 16.94 16.94 -15.11
C ALA A 71 16.40 15.61 -14.55
N VAL A 72 17.31 14.72 -14.12
CA VAL A 72 16.93 13.42 -13.53
C VAL A 72 16.20 13.59 -12.21
N MET A 73 16.69 14.48 -11.33
CA MET A 73 16.00 14.76 -10.06
C MET A 73 14.61 15.38 -10.28
N ALA A 74 14.47 16.27 -11.27
CA ALA A 74 13.19 16.87 -11.61
C ALA A 74 12.20 15.81 -12.13
N ALA A 75 12.67 14.92 -13.02
CA ALA A 75 11.87 13.81 -13.54
C ALA A 75 11.45 12.83 -12.43
N LEU A 76 12.38 12.42 -11.56
CA LEU A 76 12.09 11.58 -10.40
C LEU A 76 11.01 12.20 -9.50
N LYS A 77 11.14 13.50 -9.22
CA LYS A 77 10.15 14.22 -8.40
C LYS A 77 8.77 14.21 -9.06
N GLN A 78 8.68 14.46 -10.36
CA GLN A 78 7.42 14.40 -11.10
C GLN A 78 6.82 12.99 -11.11
N MET A 79 7.62 11.96 -11.40
CA MET A 79 7.16 10.57 -11.40
C MET A 79 6.61 10.16 -10.03
N ARG A 80 7.30 10.50 -8.94
CA ARG A 80 6.84 10.25 -7.57
C ARG A 80 5.53 10.99 -7.24
N GLN A 81 5.38 12.24 -7.70
CA GLN A 81 4.15 13.00 -7.52
C GLN A 81 2.98 12.40 -8.30
N VAL A 82 3.20 11.94 -9.53
CA VAL A 82 2.19 11.27 -10.34
C VAL A 82 1.74 9.96 -9.67
N GLU A 83 2.68 9.13 -9.21
CA GLU A 83 2.35 7.89 -8.50
C GLU A 83 1.56 8.16 -7.21
N ALA A 84 2.00 9.14 -6.41
CA ALA A 84 1.29 9.55 -5.19
C ALA A 84 -0.13 10.03 -5.50
N SER A 85 -0.31 10.87 -6.52
CA SER A 85 -1.63 11.38 -6.92
C SER A 85 -2.56 10.29 -7.45
N SER A 86 -2.03 9.34 -8.22
CA SER A 86 -2.78 8.18 -8.73
C SER A 86 -3.25 7.29 -7.57
N MET A 87 -2.37 7.05 -6.60
CA MET A 87 -2.67 6.29 -5.40
C MET A 87 -3.73 6.98 -4.53
N ASP A 88 -3.62 8.29 -4.34
CA ASP A 88 -4.62 9.09 -3.61
C ASP A 88 -5.99 9.03 -4.30
N LEU A 89 -6.03 9.12 -5.63
CA LEU A 89 -7.27 8.97 -6.40
C LEU A 89 -7.86 7.57 -6.23
N GLN A 90 -7.07 6.51 -6.37
CA GLN A 90 -7.53 5.13 -6.18
C GLN A 90 -8.10 4.91 -4.78
N TYR A 91 -7.45 5.48 -3.76
CA TYR A 91 -7.93 5.48 -2.39
C TYR A 91 -9.28 6.21 -2.25
N ILE A 92 -9.42 7.40 -2.82
CA ILE A 92 -10.67 8.18 -2.80
C ILE A 92 -11.81 7.39 -3.45
N TYR A 93 -11.56 6.74 -4.59
CA TYR A 93 -12.57 5.92 -5.25
C TYR A 93 -12.98 4.71 -4.41
N ALA A 94 -12.02 3.97 -3.84
CA ALA A 94 -12.32 2.83 -2.98
C ALA A 94 -13.08 3.24 -1.71
N ALA A 95 -12.70 4.36 -1.09
CA ALA A 95 -13.42 4.92 0.06
C ALA A 95 -14.84 5.38 -0.32
N LYS A 96 -15.02 5.95 -1.50
CA LYS A 96 -16.33 6.34 -2.03
C LYS A 96 -17.23 5.13 -2.25
N GLU A 97 -16.72 4.09 -2.92
CA GLU A 97 -17.43 2.81 -3.10
C GLU A 97 -17.83 2.21 -1.76
N PHE A 98 -16.92 2.21 -0.78
CA PHE A 98 -17.22 1.72 0.55
C PHE A 98 -18.30 2.52 1.27
N ARG A 99 -18.49 3.81 0.95
CA ARG A 99 -19.55 4.65 1.54
C ARG A 99 -20.89 4.58 0.79
N THR A 100 -20.95 3.96 -0.39
CA THR A 100 -22.20 3.84 -1.17
C THR A 100 -23.26 3.06 -0.40
N THR A 101 -24.54 3.35 -0.62
CA THR A 101 -25.64 2.65 0.05
C THR A 101 -25.52 1.13 -0.17
N TYR A 102 -25.40 0.39 0.92
CA TYR A 102 -25.37 -1.07 0.87
C TYR A 102 -26.73 -1.60 0.40
N VAL A 103 -26.73 -2.47 -0.60
CA VAL A 103 -27.93 -3.13 -1.14
C VAL A 103 -27.81 -4.62 -0.87
N GLY A 104 -28.75 -5.17 -0.10
CA GLY A 104 -28.79 -6.59 0.26
C GLY A 104 -29.04 -6.80 1.75
N THR A 105 -29.05 -8.07 2.17
CA THR A 105 -29.31 -8.51 3.56
C THR A 105 -28.18 -9.34 4.16
N ALA A 106 -27.05 -9.49 3.46
CA ALA A 106 -26.00 -10.41 3.91
C ALA A 106 -25.34 -9.97 5.23
N ASP A 107 -25.40 -8.67 5.56
CA ASP A 107 -25.00 -8.14 6.87
C ASP A 107 -25.95 -8.58 8.00
N VAL A 108 -27.25 -8.61 7.74
CA VAL A 108 -28.26 -9.13 8.68
C VAL A 108 -28.05 -10.62 8.91
N ASP A 109 -27.86 -11.38 7.84
CA ASP A 109 -27.60 -12.83 7.91
C ASP A 109 -26.31 -13.11 8.68
N PHE A 110 -25.25 -12.35 8.40
CA PHE A 110 -23.98 -12.46 9.12
C PHE A 110 -24.14 -12.09 10.60
N ARG A 111 -24.88 -11.03 10.92
CA ARG A 111 -25.14 -10.64 12.32
C ARG A 111 -25.87 -11.75 13.08
N ASN A 112 -26.88 -12.35 12.48
CA ASN A 112 -27.63 -13.45 13.08
C ASN A 112 -26.72 -14.69 13.26
N TYR A 113 -25.86 -14.97 12.29
CA TYR A 113 -24.86 -16.03 12.39
C TYR A 113 -23.89 -15.81 13.56
N VAL A 114 -23.35 -14.59 13.72
CA VAL A 114 -22.47 -14.26 14.85
C VAL A 114 -23.20 -14.43 16.18
N ALA A 115 -24.45 -13.98 16.28
CA ALA A 115 -25.26 -14.14 17.50
C ALA A 115 -25.47 -15.62 17.87
N ALA A 116 -25.86 -16.45 16.90
CA ALA A 116 -26.03 -17.89 17.09
C ALA A 116 -24.71 -18.58 17.49
N TYR A 117 -23.60 -18.16 16.88
CA TYR A 117 -22.28 -18.68 17.21
C TYR A 117 -21.85 -18.32 18.65
N CYS A 118 -22.14 -17.09 19.09
CA CYS A 118 -21.92 -16.69 20.48
C CYS A 118 -22.77 -17.49 21.47
N SER A 119 -24.04 -17.76 21.16
CA SER A 119 -24.90 -18.66 21.97
C SER A 119 -24.33 -20.07 22.05
N ALA A 120 -23.89 -20.64 20.93
CA ALA A 120 -23.28 -21.96 20.89
C ALA A 120 -21.99 -22.00 21.73
N TYR A 121 -21.14 -20.98 21.62
CA TYR A 121 -19.94 -20.88 22.45
C TYR A 121 -20.29 -20.81 23.95
N LEU A 122 -21.29 -20.02 24.35
CA LEU A 122 -21.72 -19.94 25.75
C LEU A 122 -22.10 -21.31 26.33
N ALA A 123 -22.80 -22.14 25.55
CA ALA A 123 -23.20 -23.48 25.95
C ALA A 123 -22.01 -24.45 26.14
N HIS A 124 -20.85 -24.17 25.51
CA HIS A 124 -19.67 -25.03 25.45
C HIS A 124 -18.38 -24.33 25.91
N THR A 125 -18.48 -23.33 26.79
CA THR A 125 -17.33 -22.50 27.22
C THR A 125 -16.18 -23.29 27.84
N SER A 126 -16.45 -24.46 28.43
CA SER A 126 -15.41 -25.34 28.97
C SER A 126 -14.57 -26.03 27.91
N GLU A 127 -15.03 -26.08 26.66
CA GLU A 127 -14.40 -26.82 25.56
C GLU A 127 -13.56 -25.92 24.65
N TYR A 128 -13.77 -24.59 24.69
CA TYR A 128 -13.17 -23.65 23.76
C TYR A 128 -12.56 -22.43 24.47
N THR A 129 -11.38 -21.98 24.02
CA THR A 129 -10.69 -20.81 24.60
C THR A 129 -11.34 -19.48 24.20
N ALA A 130 -11.81 -19.38 22.96
CA ALA A 130 -12.47 -18.18 22.44
C ALA A 130 -13.30 -18.52 21.18
N PRO A 131 -14.39 -17.78 20.90
CA PRO A 131 -15.13 -17.92 19.65
C PRO A 131 -14.32 -17.36 18.47
N CYS A 132 -14.18 -18.12 17.39
CA CYS A 132 -13.51 -17.69 16.16
C CYS A 132 -14.39 -17.92 14.93
N ILE A 133 -14.55 -16.90 14.08
CA ILE A 133 -15.34 -16.97 12.85
C ILE A 133 -14.43 -16.65 11.66
N THR A 134 -14.37 -17.57 10.70
CA THR A 134 -13.64 -17.35 9.44
C THR A 134 -14.62 -16.97 8.33
N ILE A 135 -14.38 -15.83 7.67
CA ILE A 135 -15.15 -15.39 6.50
C ILE A 135 -14.39 -15.78 5.23
N LYS A 136 -14.87 -16.80 4.52
CA LYS A 136 -14.33 -17.20 3.20
C LYS A 136 -15.20 -16.63 2.08
N GLN A 137 -14.64 -15.72 1.30
CA GLN A 137 -15.27 -15.13 0.11
C GLN A 137 -14.18 -14.65 -0.86
N SER A 138 -14.49 -14.66 -2.16
CA SER A 138 -13.63 -14.12 -3.22
C SER A 138 -13.28 -12.64 -3.00
N SER A 139 -12.19 -12.17 -3.60
CA SER A 139 -11.78 -10.76 -3.53
C SER A 139 -12.86 -9.86 -4.16
N GLY A 140 -13.13 -8.69 -3.56
CA GLY A 140 -14.16 -7.75 -4.04
C GLY A 140 -15.59 -8.00 -3.57
N PHE A 141 -15.91 -9.16 -2.95
CA PHE A 141 -17.29 -9.52 -2.57
C PHE A 141 -17.80 -8.92 -1.25
N GLY A 142 -17.20 -7.82 -0.77
CA GLY A 142 -17.77 -7.06 0.35
C GLY A 142 -17.51 -7.58 1.77
N LYS A 143 -16.50 -8.44 2.00
CA LYS A 143 -16.11 -8.90 3.35
C LYS A 143 -15.95 -7.76 4.37
N SER A 144 -15.15 -6.74 4.01
CA SER A 144 -14.92 -5.56 4.88
C SER A 144 -16.20 -4.76 5.11
N ARG A 145 -17.12 -4.76 4.13
CA ARG A 145 -18.40 -4.04 4.21
C ARG A 145 -19.35 -4.68 5.22
N ILE A 146 -19.43 -6.00 5.23
CA ILE A 146 -20.24 -6.75 6.21
C ILE A 146 -19.72 -6.49 7.64
N LEU A 147 -18.40 -6.49 7.84
CA LEU A 147 -17.80 -6.16 9.14
C LEU A 147 -18.10 -4.72 9.59
N GLN A 148 -18.05 -3.76 8.66
CA GLN A 148 -18.44 -2.37 8.96
C GLN A 148 -19.91 -2.28 9.40
N ARG A 149 -20.82 -2.94 8.68
CA ARG A 149 -22.25 -2.93 9.04
C ARG A 149 -22.50 -3.54 10.42
N LEU A 150 -21.78 -4.61 10.76
CA LEU A 150 -21.81 -5.17 12.10
C LEU A 150 -21.33 -4.15 13.14
N ALA A 151 -20.21 -3.47 12.89
CA ALA A 151 -19.67 -2.44 13.78
C ALA A 151 -20.61 -1.25 13.98
N GLU A 152 -21.20 -0.74 12.90
CA GLU A 152 -22.20 0.34 12.94
C GLU A 152 -23.46 -0.08 13.71
N SER A 153 -23.94 -1.31 13.48
CA SER A 153 -25.09 -1.86 14.19
C SER A 153 -24.82 -1.91 15.70
N THR A 154 -23.68 -2.46 16.13
CA THR A 154 -23.43 -2.67 17.56
C THR A 154 -23.01 -1.41 18.29
N SER A 155 -22.28 -0.49 17.64
CA SER A 155 -22.00 0.85 18.19
C SER A 155 -23.25 1.71 18.37
N GLY A 156 -24.28 1.49 17.55
CA GLY A 156 -25.62 2.09 17.72
C GLY A 156 -26.43 1.52 18.90
N GLY A 157 -25.83 0.68 19.75
CA GLY A 157 -26.50 0.07 20.91
C GLY A 157 -27.33 -1.18 20.58
N ASN A 158 -27.26 -1.69 19.34
CA ASN A 158 -27.96 -2.92 19.00
C ASN A 158 -27.12 -4.14 19.43
N CYS A 159 -27.55 -4.80 20.49
CA CYS A 159 -26.95 -6.05 20.94
C CYS A 159 -27.20 -7.18 19.94
N LEU A 160 -26.28 -8.16 19.92
CA LEU A 160 -26.52 -9.42 19.22
C LEU A 160 -27.50 -10.26 20.06
N LYS A 161 -28.51 -10.83 19.41
CA LYS A 161 -29.57 -11.58 20.10
C LYS A 161 -29.80 -12.92 19.42
N ASP A 162 -29.77 -13.98 20.20
CA ASP A 162 -30.08 -15.33 19.75
C ASP A 162 -30.52 -16.20 20.93
N ALA A 163 -31.52 -17.07 20.73
CA ALA A 163 -32.01 -18.03 21.72
C ALA A 163 -32.26 -17.47 23.15
N GLY A 164 -32.69 -16.21 23.26
CA GLY A 164 -32.90 -15.53 24.54
C GLY A 164 -31.65 -14.93 25.18
N ASN A 165 -30.46 -15.19 24.62
CA ASN A 165 -29.22 -14.53 25.00
C ASN A 165 -29.09 -13.16 24.34
N GLN A 166 -28.41 -12.26 25.05
CA GLN A 166 -28.09 -10.91 24.57
C GLN A 166 -26.60 -10.65 24.80
N PHE A 167 -25.90 -10.26 23.73
CA PHE A 167 -24.47 -9.99 23.76
C PHE A 167 -24.20 -8.53 23.42
N ASP A 168 -23.56 -7.84 24.35
CA ASP A 168 -22.95 -6.54 24.09
C ASP A 168 -21.63 -6.75 23.37
N ALA A 169 -21.55 -6.30 22.12
CA ALA A 169 -20.40 -6.53 21.26
C ALA A 169 -19.86 -5.20 20.72
N ALA A 170 -18.55 -5.01 20.81
CA ALA A 170 -17.84 -3.97 20.07
C ALA A 170 -17.01 -4.63 18.97
N VAL A 171 -17.23 -4.24 17.71
CA VAL A 171 -16.43 -4.74 16.60
C VAL A 171 -15.18 -3.89 16.45
N LEU A 172 -14.03 -4.51 16.66
CA LEU A 172 -12.73 -3.92 16.38
C LEU A 172 -12.25 -4.43 15.01
N TYR A 173 -12.18 -3.53 14.04
CA TYR A 173 -11.59 -3.85 12.73
C TYR A 173 -10.09 -3.55 12.76
N VAL A 174 -9.27 -4.59 12.59
CA VAL A 174 -7.82 -4.49 12.48
C VAL A 174 -7.42 -4.88 11.06
N CYS A 175 -6.76 -3.97 10.34
CA CYS A 175 -6.14 -4.26 9.04
C CYS A 175 -4.65 -4.53 9.26
N PRO A 176 -4.21 -5.79 9.36
CA PRO A 176 -2.83 -6.14 9.72
C PRO A 176 -1.83 -5.99 8.56
N ARG A 177 -2.23 -5.36 7.45
CA ARG A 177 -1.33 -5.23 6.28
C ARG A 177 -0.27 -4.19 6.58
N SER A 178 0.97 -4.45 6.16
CA SER A 178 2.06 -3.48 6.32
C SER A 178 1.74 -2.19 5.55
N ALA A 179 1.96 -1.04 6.18
CA ALA A 179 1.79 0.27 5.53
C ALA A 179 2.68 0.43 4.27
N LYS A 180 3.76 -0.36 4.18
CA LYS A 180 4.70 -0.36 3.05
C LYS A 180 4.16 -1.07 1.81
N GLU A 181 3.26 -2.04 1.97
CA GLU A 181 2.79 -2.90 0.86
C GLU A 181 1.32 -2.66 0.51
N PHE A 182 0.55 -1.98 1.36
CA PHE A 182 -0.87 -1.77 1.13
C PHE A 182 -1.21 -0.34 0.72
N LYS A 183 -1.59 -0.18 -0.55
CA LYS A 183 -1.99 1.10 -1.17
C LYS A 183 -3.52 1.29 -1.28
N GLY A 184 -4.32 0.46 -0.59
CA GLY A 184 -5.78 0.39 -0.73
C GLY A 184 -6.58 0.88 0.49
N TYR A 185 -7.91 0.76 0.40
CA TYR A 185 -8.84 0.99 1.53
C TYR A 185 -9.34 -0.37 2.06
N PRO A 186 -9.55 -0.54 3.38
CA PRO A 186 -9.31 0.42 4.47
C PRO A 186 -7.82 0.55 4.86
N ARG A 187 -7.40 1.74 5.30
CA ARG A 187 -5.99 2.00 5.67
C ARG A 187 -5.53 1.06 6.79
N PRO A 188 -4.25 0.65 6.79
CA PRO A 188 -3.65 -0.08 7.90
C PRO A 188 -3.78 0.71 9.21
N THR A 189 -4.00 0.01 10.32
CA THR A 189 -4.05 0.64 11.63
C THR A 189 -2.62 0.77 12.16
N GLU A 190 -1.95 1.89 11.84
CA GLU A 190 -0.52 2.10 12.13
C GLU A 190 -0.18 1.99 13.63
N ALA A 191 -1.10 2.36 14.52
CA ALA A 191 -0.90 2.35 15.98
C ALA A 191 -1.07 0.96 16.65
N LEU A 192 -1.46 -0.08 15.91
CA LEU A 192 -1.70 -1.42 16.47
C LEU A 192 -0.53 -2.40 16.30
N CYS A 193 0.49 -2.07 15.51
CA CYS A 193 1.68 -2.92 15.36
C CYS A 193 2.40 -3.17 16.69
N ASP A 194 2.28 -2.27 17.66
CA ASP A 194 2.88 -2.41 19.00
C ASP A 194 1.98 -3.14 20.01
N CYS A 195 0.68 -3.28 19.74
CA CYS A 195 -0.29 -3.85 20.68
C CYS A 195 -0.46 -5.38 20.56
N PHE A 196 -0.14 -5.95 19.40
CA PHE A 196 -0.22 -7.38 19.14
C PHE A 196 1.19 -7.91 18.85
N GLY A 197 2.01 -8.00 19.91
CA GLY A 197 3.42 -8.38 19.80
C GLY A 197 3.66 -9.61 18.91
N ASP A 198 4.68 -9.53 18.05
CA ASP A 198 5.25 -10.61 17.22
C ASP A 198 4.28 -11.64 16.62
N TRP A 199 3.07 -11.24 16.24
CA TRP A 199 2.26 -12.02 15.31
C TRP A 199 2.85 -11.89 13.91
N SER A 200 3.92 -12.64 13.67
CA SER A 200 4.49 -12.93 12.36
C SER A 200 3.50 -13.81 11.58
N CYS A 201 2.43 -13.19 11.11
CA CYS A 201 1.53 -13.79 10.15
C CYS A 201 2.30 -13.92 8.83
N HIS A 202 2.93 -15.08 8.60
CA HIS A 202 3.38 -15.49 7.29
C HIS A 202 2.16 -15.57 6.36
N PHE A 203 1.87 -14.46 5.66
CA PHE A 203 0.97 -14.48 4.53
C PHE A 203 1.66 -15.22 3.39
N THR A 204 1.40 -16.52 3.26
CA THR A 204 1.59 -17.22 2.00
C THR A 204 0.59 -16.63 1.01
N SER A 205 1.09 -15.79 0.11
CA SER A 205 0.34 -15.37 -1.07
C SER A 205 0.27 -16.56 -2.03
N GLU A 206 -0.70 -17.44 -1.83
CA GLU A 206 -1.12 -18.32 -2.93
C GLU A 206 -1.88 -17.44 -3.94
N SER A 207 -1.21 -17.25 -5.06
CA SER A 207 -1.72 -16.54 -6.22
C SER A 207 -2.73 -17.43 -6.93
N PHE A 208 -3.96 -16.95 -7.12
CA PHE A 208 -4.90 -17.43 -8.14
C PHE A 208 -5.35 -16.24 -8.98
#